data_AF-A0A498RFS3-F1
#
_entry.id   AF-A0A498RFS3-F1
#
_cell.length_a   1.000
_cell.length_b   1.000
_cell.length_c   1.000
_cell.angle_alpha   90.00
_cell.angle_beta   90.00
_cell.angle_gamma   90.00
#
_symmetry.space_group_name_H-M   'P 1'
#
loop_
_entity.id
_entity.type
_entity.pdbx_description
1 polymer ?
#
loop_
_entity_poly.entity_id
_entity_poly.type
_entity_poly.pdbx_seq_one_letter_code
_entity_poly.pdbx_strand_id
1 'polypeptide(L)' 'MVAAARLRRAQEKANASRPYTEKIRQVLKHVAAGAGDAVHPLLVVRDVNKTGYLVLSSDKGLAGAYASNLFK' A
#
# COMPACT_ATOMS: atom_id res chain seq x y z
N MET A 1 -5.48 -0.21 -28.79
CA MET A 1 -5.77 -1.05 -27.59
C MET A 1 -4.58 -1.10 -26.59
N VAL A 2 -4.02 0.03 -26.15
CA VAL A 2 -2.81 0.03 -25.29
C VAL A 2 -3.16 0.07 -23.80
N ALA A 3 -4.15 0.87 -23.40
CA ALA A 3 -4.55 1.01 -22.00
C ALA A 3 -5.05 -0.32 -21.40
N ALA A 4 -5.93 -1.04 -22.11
CA ALA A 4 -6.44 -2.34 -21.67
C ALA A 4 -5.33 -3.38 -21.46
N ALA A 5 -4.33 -3.43 -22.36
CA ALA A 5 -3.19 -4.31 -22.21
C ALA A 5 -2.32 -3.96 -20.99
N ARG A 6 -2.12 -2.66 -20.71
CA ARG A 6 -1.42 -2.19 -19.50
C ARG A 6 -2.18 -2.53 -18.22
N LEU A 7 -3.50 -2.36 -18.21
CA LEU A 7 -4.36 -2.72 -17.09
C LEU A 7 -4.23 -4.21 -16.77
N ARG A 8 -4.33 -5.08 -17.79
CA ARG A 8 -4.18 -6.53 -17.60
C ARG A 8 -2.83 -6.89 -16.97
N ARG A 9 -1.74 -6.35 -17.50
CA ARG A 9 -0.39 -6.55 -16.93
C ARG A 9 -0.26 -6.04 -15.49
N ALA A 10 -0.88 -4.91 -15.17
CA ALA A 10 -0.88 -4.38 -13.81
C ALA A 10 -1.63 -5.32 -12.85
N GLN A 11 -2.78 -5.85 -13.27
CA GLN A 11 -3.54 -6.81 -12.48
C GLN A 11 -2.78 -8.13 -12.26
N GLU A 12 -2.14 -8.66 -13.31
CA GLU A 12 -1.29 -9.84 -13.22
C GLU A 12 -0.16 -9.64 -12.21
N LYS A 13 0.53 -8.49 -12.24
CA LYS A 13 1.57 -8.14 -11.26
C LYS A 13 1.04 -8.05 -9.83
N ALA A 14 -0.12 -7.42 -9.64
CA ALA A 14 -0.74 -7.29 -8.32
C ALA A 14 -1.16 -8.66 -7.76
N ASN A 15 -1.63 -9.56 -8.62
CA ASN A 15 -1.97 -10.92 -8.21
C ASN A 15 -0.72 -11.74 -7.87
N ALA A 16 0.34 -11.60 -8.67
CA ALA A 16 1.61 -12.28 -8.46
C ALA A 16 2.34 -11.85 -7.17
N SER A 17 2.12 -10.62 -6.67
CA SER A 17 2.72 -10.16 -5.41
C SER A 17 2.01 -10.67 -4.16
N ARG A 18 0.77 -11.18 -4.27
CA ARG A 18 -0.04 -11.63 -3.11
C ARG A 18 0.68 -12.64 -2.21
N PRO A 19 1.33 -13.70 -2.71
CA PRO A 19 1.96 -14.70 -1.84
C PRO A 19 3.06 -14.08 -0.96
N TYR A 20 3.83 -13.15 -1.50
CA TYR A 20 4.86 -12.42 -0.75
C TYR A 20 4.22 -11.55 0.34
N THR A 21 3.21 -10.75 -0.01
CA THR A 21 2.50 -9.88 0.94
C THR A 21 1.85 -10.67 2.08
N GLU A 22 1.25 -11.82 1.79
CA GLU A 22 0.67 -12.66 2.84
C GLU A 22 1.74 -13.28 3.72
N LYS A 23 2.85 -13.76 3.13
CA LYS A 23 3.92 -14.38 3.92
C LYS A 23 4.62 -13.37 4.83
N ILE A 24 4.95 -12.18 4.33
CA ILE A 24 5.61 -11.15 5.14
C ILE A 24 4.69 -10.66 6.26
N ARG A 25 3.38 -10.52 6.00
CA ARG A 25 2.40 -10.20 7.05
C ARG A 25 2.34 -11.29 8.11
N GLN A 26 2.35 -12.57 7.71
CA GLN A 26 2.37 -13.68 8.65
C GLN A 26 3.63 -13.62 9.54
N VAL A 27 4.82 -13.41 8.95
CA VAL A 27 6.07 -13.32 9.71
C VAL A 27 6.06 -12.12 10.68
N LEU A 28 5.67 -10.94 10.19
CA LEU A 28 5.54 -9.73 11.02
C LEU A 28 4.62 -9.95 12.22
N LYS A 29 3.48 -10.64 12.04
CA LYS A 29 2.57 -10.98 13.14
C LYS A 29 3.22 -11.88 14.19
N HIS A 30 3.96 -12.91 13.78
CA HIS A 30 4.66 -13.79 14.72
C HIS A 30 5.76 -13.05 15.48
N VAL A 31 6.55 -12.22 14.78
CA VAL A 31 7.61 -11.42 15.41
C VAL A 31 7.01 -10.40 16.39
N ALA A 32 5.94 -9.71 16.00
CA ALA A 32 5.26 -8.75 16.88
C ALA A 32 4.67 -9.41 18.14
N ALA A 33 4.13 -10.64 18.02
CA ALA A 33 3.61 -11.39 19.16
C ALA A 33 4.72 -11.84 20.14
N GLY A 34 5.94 -12.09 19.66
CA GLY A 34 7.07 -12.52 20.49
C GLY A 34 7.94 -11.38 21.03
N ALA A 35 7.68 -10.12 20.66
CA ALA A 35 8.57 -9.00 20.95
C ALA A 35 8.55 -8.49 22.41
N GLY A 36 7.61 -8.95 23.25
CA GLY A 36 7.52 -8.53 24.66
C GLY A 36 7.48 -7.01 24.83
N ASP A 37 8.31 -6.46 25.72
CA ASP A 37 8.41 -5.02 26.00
C ASP A 37 9.20 -4.22 24.93
N ALA A 38 9.85 -4.89 23.98
CA ALA A 38 10.61 -4.25 22.90
C ALA A 38 9.69 -3.89 21.73
N VAL A 39 8.72 -3.00 21.98
CA VAL A 39 7.74 -2.61 20.96
C VAL A 39 8.35 -1.59 19.99
N HIS A 40 8.49 -1.98 18.72
CA HIS A 40 8.96 -1.07 17.67
C HIS A 40 8.05 0.18 17.58
N PRO A 41 8.59 1.41 17.41
CA PRO A 41 7.78 2.64 17.42
C PRO A 41 6.62 2.67 16.41
N LEU A 42 6.74 1.94 15.29
CA LEU A 42 5.66 1.79 14.29
C LEU A 42 4.52 0.85 14.72
N LEU A 43 4.68 0.11 15.81
CA LEU A 43 3.67 -0.80 16.36
C LEU A 43 2.95 -0.20 17.58
N VAL A 44 3.38 0.97 18.07
CA VAL A 44 2.80 1.65 19.23
C VAL A 44 1.85 2.76 18.76
N VAL A 45 0.67 2.85 19.38
CA VAL A 45 -0.21 4.02 19.24
C VAL A 45 0.31 5.13 20.14
N ARG A 46 0.58 6.29 19.54
CA ARG A 46 1.11 7.48 20.23
C ARG A 46 0.25 8.69 19.91
N ASP A 47 0.38 9.74 20.71
CA ASP A 47 -0.28 11.02 20.43
C ASP A 47 0.17 11.59 19.09
N VAL A 48 -0.83 12.07 18.33
CA VAL A 48 -0.66 12.52 16.95
C VAL A 48 -0.52 14.03 16.91
N ASN A 49 0.72 14.50 16.77
CA ASN A 49 1.02 15.93 16.59
C ASN A 49 0.87 16.37 15.11
N LYS A 50 1.16 15.47 14.17
CA LYS A 50 1.09 15.69 12.72
C LYS A 50 0.73 14.39 12.01
N THR A 51 -0.10 14.49 10.98
CA THR A 51 -0.51 13.36 10.13
C THR A 51 0.11 13.50 8.75
N GLY A 52 0.79 12.45 8.29
CA GLY A 52 1.31 12.39 6.92
C GLY A 52 0.28 11.76 5.99
N TYR A 53 0.05 12.37 4.83
CA TYR A 53 -0.77 11.81 3.77
C TYR A 53 0.13 11.39 2.60
N LEU A 54 0.08 10.13 2.21
CA LEU A 54 0.72 9.62 0.99
C LEU A 54 -0.35 9.50 -0.10
N VAL A 55 -0.33 10.42 -1.06
CA VAL A 55 -1.29 10.46 -2.17
C VAL A 55 -0.66 9.86 -3.42
N LEU A 56 -1.24 8.78 -3.93
CA LEU A 56 -0.78 8.10 -5.15
C LEU A 56 -1.66 8.49 -6.33
N SER A 57 -1.13 9.31 -7.23
CA SER A 57 -1.82 9.76 -8.45
C SER A 57 -1.18 9.17 -9.71
N SER A 58 -1.67 9.58 -10.88
CA SER A 58 -1.14 9.16 -12.18
C SER A 58 -0.07 10.13 -12.69
N ASP A 59 1.06 9.59 -13.15
CA ASP A 59 2.07 10.40 -13.87
C ASP A 59 1.60 10.86 -15.26
N LYS A 60 0.60 10.19 -15.83
CA LYS A 60 0.05 10.47 -17.17
C LYS A 60 -1.41 10.88 -17.09
N GLY A 61 -1.80 11.84 -17.93
CA GLY A 61 -3.19 12.28 -18.07
C GLY A 61 -4.05 11.36 -18.94
N LEU A 62 -5.22 11.87 -19.36
CA LEU A 62 -6.21 11.18 -20.20
C LEU A 62 -6.84 9.93 -19.53
N ALA A 63 -7.01 9.98 -18.20
CA ALA A 63 -7.66 8.95 -17.39
C ALA A 63 -9.02 9.40 -16.84
N GLY A 64 -9.71 10.29 -17.56
CA GLY A 64 -10.98 10.89 -17.12
C GLY A 64 -10.82 11.63 -15.79
N ALA A 65 -11.75 11.42 -14.86
CA ALA A 65 -11.79 12.10 -13.57
C ALA A 65 -10.87 11.48 -12.49
N TYR A 66 -10.00 10.52 -12.83
CA TYR A 66 -9.20 9.78 -11.85
C TYR A 66 -8.38 10.70 -10.91
N ALA A 67 -7.51 11.55 -11.46
CA ALA A 67 -6.67 12.43 -10.66
C ALA A 67 -7.47 13.54 -9.97
N SER A 68 -8.46 14.11 -10.66
CA SER A 68 -9.32 15.16 -10.09
C SER A 68 -10.11 14.69 -8.88
N ASN A 69 -10.62 13.45 -8.90
CA ASN A 69 -11.33 12.87 -7.75
C ASN A 69 -10.40 12.51 -6.60
N LEU A 70 -9.11 12.29 -6.85
CA LEU A 70 -8.13 11.99 -5.80
C LEU A 70 -7.73 13.23 -4.98
N PHE A 71 -7.70 14.41 -5.63
CA PHE A 71 -7.28 15.67 -5.01
C PHE A 71 -8.44 16.53 -4.49
N LYS A 72 -9.68 16.10 -4.70
CA LYS A 72 -10.88 16.79 -4.23
C LYS A 72 -11.34 16.21 -2.90
#